data_AF-A0A6Q2WXY4-F1
#
_entry.id   AF-A0A6Q2WXY4-F1
#
_cell.length_a   1.000
_cell.length_b   1.000
_cell.length_c   1.000
_cell.angle_alpha   90.00
_cell.angle_beta   90.00
_cell.angle_gamma   90.00
#
_symmetry.space_group_name_H-M   'P 1'
#
loop_
_entity.id
_entity.type
_entity.pdbx_description
1 polymer ?
#
loop_
_entity_poly.entity_id
_entity_poly.type
_entity_poly.pdbx_seq_one_letter_code
_entity_poly.pdbx_strand_id
1 'polypeptide(L)'
;MTTRLRVIFGVGTLLFLVVSPVHGSDNATTPLVLWHGMGDSCCNPLSMGAIKKRIEGAIPGIDVLSLMIGKTVIQDTENGFFMDVNEQVAMVCSQLSQDPKLKSGYNAMGFSQGGQFLRAVAQRCPSPPMKTLISIGGQQQGVYGLPRCPGESSVICDWIRKKLNSGAYTDVVQKHLVQAQYWHDPLNDDLYKKHSLFLADINQERVSKRDRDTPGECSL
;
A
#
# COMPACT_ATOMS: atom_id res chain seq x y z
N MET A 1 60.12 -17.41 -68.61
CA MET A 1 59.89 -16.05 -68.04
C MET A 1 58.56 -16.08 -67.31
N THR A 2 58.59 -16.17 -65.98
CA THR A 2 57.42 -16.34 -65.11
C THR A 2 56.86 -14.97 -64.70
N THR A 3 55.67 -14.64 -65.22
CA THR A 3 54.93 -13.42 -64.89
C THR A 3 54.23 -13.60 -63.55
N ARG A 4 54.64 -12.85 -62.52
CA ARG A 4 53.97 -12.85 -61.21
C ARG A 4 52.74 -11.94 -61.24
N LEU A 5 51.56 -12.54 -61.17
CA LEU A 5 50.27 -11.86 -60.99
C LEU A 5 50.17 -11.36 -59.54
N ARG A 6 50.07 -10.03 -59.35
CA ARG A 6 49.83 -9.41 -58.03
C ARG A 6 48.32 -9.42 -57.76
N VAL A 7 47.88 -10.26 -56.83
CA VAL A 7 46.52 -10.23 -56.27
C VAL A 7 46.50 -9.18 -55.16
N ILE A 8 45.74 -8.11 -55.35
CA ILE A 8 45.48 -7.09 -54.32
C ILE A 8 44.34 -7.61 -53.46
N PHE A 9 44.62 -7.99 -52.22
CA PHE A 9 43.58 -8.27 -51.23
C PHE A 9 43.02 -6.93 -50.71
N GLY A 10 41.87 -6.52 -51.25
CA GLY A 10 41.08 -5.43 -50.70
C GLY A 10 40.45 -5.88 -49.38
N VAL A 11 40.91 -5.33 -48.26
CA VAL A 11 40.24 -5.49 -46.96
C VAL A 11 38.99 -4.60 -46.98
N GLY A 12 37.90 -5.13 -47.51
CA GLY A 12 36.59 -4.50 -47.40
C GLY A 12 36.10 -4.62 -45.95
N THR A 13 36.19 -3.54 -45.18
CA THR A 13 35.60 -3.46 -43.85
C THR A 13 34.09 -3.51 -43.98
N LEU A 14 33.50 -4.69 -43.80
CA LEU A 14 32.05 -4.87 -43.75
C LEU A 14 31.56 -4.21 -42.45
N LEU A 15 31.08 -2.97 -42.56
CA LEU A 15 30.44 -2.26 -41.47
C LEU A 15 29.08 -2.92 -41.20
N PHE A 16 29.04 -3.89 -40.28
CA PHE A 16 27.78 -4.38 -39.73
C PHE A 16 27.16 -3.24 -38.92
N LEU A 17 26.22 -2.52 -39.54
CA LEU A 17 25.30 -1.66 -38.82
C LEU A 17 24.47 -2.57 -37.90
N VAL A 18 24.89 -2.66 -36.64
CA VAL A 18 24.05 -3.19 -35.57
C VAL A 18 22.91 -2.18 -35.41
N VAL A 19 21.84 -2.39 -36.17
CA VAL A 19 20.57 -1.73 -35.92
C VAL A 19 20.07 -2.30 -34.60
N SER A 20 20.51 -1.70 -33.50
CA SER A 20 19.85 -1.91 -32.22
C SER A 20 18.39 -1.60 -32.45
N PRO A 21 17.44 -2.47 -32.05
CA PRO A 21 16.05 -2.09 -32.08
C PRO A 21 15.97 -0.80 -31.27
N VAL A 22 15.56 0.27 -31.95
CA VAL A 22 15.11 1.48 -31.27
C VAL A 22 14.01 0.97 -30.36
N HIS A 23 14.34 0.82 -29.07
CA HIS A 23 13.32 0.64 -28.06
C HIS A 23 12.52 1.92 -28.18
N GLY A 24 11.37 1.83 -28.84
CA GLY A 24 10.37 2.88 -28.75
C GLY A 24 10.26 3.19 -27.27
N SER A 25 10.45 4.45 -26.91
CA SER A 25 9.99 4.90 -25.62
C SER A 25 8.48 4.70 -25.64
N ASP A 26 8.04 3.50 -25.25
CA ASP A 26 6.71 3.37 -24.71
C ASP A 26 6.70 4.40 -23.58
N ASN A 27 6.02 5.53 -23.80
CA ASN A 27 5.69 6.50 -22.77
C ASN A 27 4.69 5.85 -21.81
N ALA A 28 5.02 4.66 -21.31
CA ALA A 28 4.25 3.88 -20.38
C ALA A 28 4.32 4.62 -19.05
N THR A 29 3.21 5.29 -18.74
CA THR A 29 3.04 5.93 -17.45
C THR A 29 3.11 4.86 -16.35
N THR A 30 3.68 5.23 -15.20
CA THR A 30 3.71 4.30 -14.06
C THR A 30 2.28 4.12 -13.53
N PRO A 31 1.78 2.87 -13.40
CA PRO A 31 0.45 2.61 -12.86
C PRO A 31 0.27 3.18 -11.46
N LEU A 32 -0.98 3.48 -11.10
CA LEU A 32 -1.34 3.98 -9.78
C LEU A 32 -2.30 3.01 -9.07
N VAL A 33 -1.95 2.64 -7.85
CA VAL A 33 -2.79 1.86 -6.95
C VAL A 33 -3.45 2.79 -5.93
N LEU A 34 -4.78 2.75 -5.83
CA LEU A 34 -5.55 3.49 -4.84
C LEU A 34 -6.03 2.57 -3.71
N TRP A 35 -5.97 3.05 -2.47
CA TRP A 35 -6.64 2.40 -1.33
C TRP A 35 -7.52 3.42 -0.61
N HIS A 36 -8.82 3.15 -0.59
CA HIS A 36 -9.83 4.01 0.02
C HIS A 36 -9.76 4.03 1.57
N GLY A 37 -10.49 4.98 2.15
CA GLY A 37 -10.62 5.13 3.60
C GLY A 37 -11.77 4.33 4.21
N MET A 38 -11.91 4.46 5.53
CA MET A 38 -12.99 3.85 6.32
C MET A 38 -14.38 4.23 5.77
N GLY A 39 -15.25 3.24 5.55
CA GLY A 39 -16.64 3.45 5.13
C GLY A 39 -16.85 3.92 3.70
N ASP A 40 -15.80 3.92 2.88
CA ASP A 40 -15.90 4.11 1.44
C ASP A 40 -15.64 2.78 0.71
N SER A 41 -15.59 2.80 -0.62
CA SER A 41 -15.26 1.64 -1.46
C SER A 41 -14.37 2.03 -2.63
N CYS A 42 -13.83 1.03 -3.34
CA CYS A 42 -13.01 1.18 -4.53
C CYS A 42 -13.62 2.10 -5.61
N CYS A 43 -14.95 2.15 -5.66
CA CYS A 43 -15.66 2.41 -6.91
C CYS A 43 -16.83 3.40 -6.75
N ASN A 44 -16.98 4.03 -5.59
CA ASN A 44 -18.01 5.03 -5.36
C ASN A 44 -17.85 6.22 -6.33
N PRO A 45 -18.83 6.53 -7.20
CA PRO A 45 -18.72 7.59 -8.21
C PRO A 45 -18.46 8.99 -7.63
N LEU A 46 -18.86 9.24 -6.38
CA LEU A 46 -18.69 10.53 -5.71
C LEU A 46 -17.38 10.64 -4.92
N SER A 47 -16.63 9.54 -4.78
CA SER A 47 -15.38 9.48 -4.04
C SER A 47 -14.26 8.86 -4.89
N MET A 48 -13.86 7.61 -4.66
CA MET A 48 -12.74 6.99 -5.39
C MET A 48 -12.95 6.90 -6.89
N GLY A 49 -14.19 6.74 -7.35
CA GLY A 49 -14.53 6.80 -8.77
C GLY A 49 -14.27 8.18 -9.38
N ALA A 50 -14.58 9.26 -8.66
CA ALA A 50 -14.28 10.63 -9.07
C ALA A 50 -12.77 10.90 -9.08
N ILE A 51 -12.05 10.42 -8.06
CA ILE A 51 -10.57 10.52 -7.99
C ILE A 51 -9.93 9.79 -9.18
N LYS A 52 -10.30 8.53 -9.41
CA LYS A 52 -9.81 7.74 -10.54
C LYS A 52 -10.03 8.46 -11.87
N LYS A 53 -11.27 8.91 -12.13
CA LYS A 53 -11.62 9.64 -13.36
C LYS A 53 -10.81 10.92 -13.53
N ARG A 54 -10.56 11.65 -12.44
CA ARG A 54 -9.77 12.89 -12.48
C ARG A 54 -8.30 12.63 -12.80
N ILE A 55 -7.73 11.54 -12.29
CA ILE A 55 -6.35 11.13 -12.55
C ILE A 55 -6.21 10.69 -14.01
N GLU A 56 -7.10 9.82 -14.49
CA GLU A 56 -7.10 9.35 -15.88
C GLU A 56 -7.30 10.50 -16.89
N GLY A 57 -8.10 11.51 -16.53
CA GLY A 57 -8.27 12.71 -17.35
C GLY A 57 -7.06 13.65 -17.36
N ALA A 58 -6.25 13.65 -16.30
CA ALA A 58 -5.06 14.50 -16.19
C ALA A 58 -3.79 13.83 -16.74
N ILE A 59 -3.74 12.49 -16.76
CA ILE A 59 -2.58 11.71 -17.20
C ILE A 59 -3.05 10.69 -18.24
N PRO A 60 -3.07 11.05 -19.54
CA PRO A 60 -3.50 10.12 -20.58
C PRO A 60 -2.69 8.83 -20.60
N GLY A 61 -3.38 7.69 -20.67
CA GLY A 61 -2.75 6.37 -20.74
C GLY A 61 -2.29 5.78 -19.40
N ILE A 62 -2.65 6.38 -18.26
CA ILE A 62 -2.40 5.80 -16.94
C ILE A 62 -3.35 4.65 -16.61
N ASP A 63 -2.77 3.55 -16.11
CA ASP A 63 -3.53 2.46 -15.50
C ASP A 63 -3.77 2.77 -14.02
N VAL A 64 -5.03 2.91 -13.62
CA VAL A 64 -5.42 3.14 -12.21
C VAL A 64 -6.19 1.93 -11.66
N LEU A 65 -5.56 1.23 -10.72
CA LEU A 65 -6.15 0.15 -9.95
C LEU A 65 -6.69 0.71 -8.62
N SER A 66 -8.00 0.76 -8.45
CA SER A 66 -8.62 1.06 -7.16
C SER A 66 -8.93 -0.25 -6.44
N LEU A 67 -8.24 -0.50 -5.32
CA LEU A 67 -8.32 -1.77 -4.60
C LEU A 67 -9.73 -2.01 -4.04
N MET A 68 -10.20 -3.25 -4.20
CA MET A 68 -11.44 -3.74 -3.59
C MET A 68 -11.09 -4.92 -2.67
N ILE A 69 -11.50 -4.82 -1.42
CA ILE A 69 -11.30 -5.81 -0.37
C ILE A 69 -12.60 -6.62 -0.20
N GLY A 70 -12.72 -7.71 -0.94
CA GLY A 70 -13.92 -8.55 -0.94
C GLY A 70 -14.43 -8.80 -2.36
N LYS A 71 -15.65 -9.34 -2.47
CA LYS A 71 -16.26 -9.69 -3.76
C LYS A 71 -17.26 -8.65 -4.27
N THR A 72 -17.73 -7.75 -3.40
CA THR A 72 -18.74 -6.74 -3.72
C THR A 72 -18.39 -5.41 -3.07
N VAL A 73 -18.93 -4.31 -3.60
CA VAL A 73 -18.79 -2.94 -3.03
C VAL A 73 -19.29 -2.86 -1.59
N ILE A 74 -20.31 -3.64 -1.23
CA ILE A 74 -20.85 -3.70 0.13
C ILE A 74 -19.82 -4.34 1.06
N GLN A 75 -19.27 -5.50 0.67
CA GLN A 75 -18.22 -6.17 1.43
C GLN A 75 -16.97 -5.29 1.56
N ASP A 76 -16.58 -4.60 0.50
CA ASP A 76 -15.46 -3.65 0.50
C ASP A 76 -15.65 -2.54 1.56
N THR A 77 -16.85 -1.98 1.61
CA THR A 77 -17.22 -0.95 2.60
C THR A 77 -17.21 -1.50 4.03
N GLU A 78 -17.81 -2.68 4.25
CA GLU A 78 -17.89 -3.32 5.57
C GLU A 78 -16.51 -3.80 6.07
N ASN A 79 -15.68 -4.34 5.18
CA ASN A 79 -14.32 -4.77 5.48
C ASN A 79 -13.43 -3.59 5.89
N GLY A 80 -13.73 -2.37 5.44
CA GLY A 80 -13.13 -1.13 5.95
C GLY A 80 -13.34 -0.90 7.46
N PHE A 81 -14.29 -1.59 8.09
CA PHE A 81 -14.53 -1.57 9.53
C PHE A 81 -14.18 -2.88 10.23
N PHE A 82 -14.49 -4.03 9.63
CA PHE A 82 -14.60 -5.28 10.40
C PHE A 82 -13.60 -6.39 10.03
N MET A 83 -12.82 -6.22 8.95
CA MET A 83 -11.85 -7.24 8.53
C MET A 83 -10.46 -6.97 9.11
N ASP A 84 -9.78 -8.00 9.58
CA ASP A 84 -8.42 -7.88 10.11
C ASP A 84 -7.47 -7.22 9.09
N VAL A 85 -6.76 -6.15 9.48
CA VAL A 85 -5.95 -5.36 8.54
C VAL A 85 -4.77 -6.17 8.01
N ASN A 86 -4.21 -7.11 8.79
CA ASN A 86 -3.15 -7.98 8.30
C ASN A 86 -3.65 -8.90 7.19
N GLU A 87 -4.89 -9.40 7.30
CA GLU A 87 -5.52 -10.17 6.22
C GLU A 87 -5.79 -9.30 4.99
N GLN A 88 -6.25 -8.06 5.16
CA GLN A 88 -6.42 -7.12 4.05
C GLN A 88 -5.10 -6.86 3.32
N VAL A 89 -4.02 -6.60 4.06
CA VAL A 89 -2.69 -6.39 3.48
C VAL A 89 -2.22 -7.64 2.73
N ALA A 90 -2.40 -8.84 3.29
CA ALA A 90 -2.03 -10.08 2.61
C ALA A 90 -2.82 -10.27 1.31
N MET A 91 -4.12 -9.98 1.33
CA MET A 91 -4.98 -10.01 0.13
C MET A 91 -4.48 -9.03 -0.93
N VAL A 92 -4.17 -7.79 -0.54
CA VAL A 92 -3.66 -6.77 -1.46
C VAL A 92 -2.29 -7.19 -2.03
N CYS A 93 -1.36 -7.65 -1.21
CA CYS A 93 -0.08 -8.18 -1.71
C CYS A 93 -0.29 -9.28 -2.76
N SER A 94 -1.24 -10.21 -2.54
CA SER A 94 -1.58 -11.23 -3.53
C SER A 94 -2.14 -10.61 -4.81
N GLN A 95 -3.11 -9.68 -4.72
CA GLN A 95 -3.69 -9.01 -5.88
C GLN A 95 -2.62 -8.29 -6.71
N LEU A 96 -1.75 -7.51 -6.06
CA LEU A 96 -0.68 -6.76 -6.72
C LEU A 96 0.34 -7.66 -7.39
N SER A 97 0.67 -8.80 -6.78
CA SER A 97 1.63 -9.77 -7.36
C SER A 97 1.13 -10.45 -8.64
N GLN A 98 -0.20 -10.54 -8.81
CA GLN A 98 -0.83 -11.21 -9.95
C GLN A 98 -1.10 -10.27 -11.12
N ASP A 99 -1.05 -8.95 -10.91
CA ASP A 99 -1.29 -7.97 -11.97
C ASP A 99 -0.02 -7.77 -12.82
N PRO A 100 0.00 -8.19 -14.11
CA PRO A 100 1.16 -8.06 -14.96
C PRO A 100 1.54 -6.60 -15.24
N LYS A 101 0.61 -5.65 -15.13
CA LYS A 101 0.86 -4.22 -15.37
C LYS A 101 1.74 -3.61 -14.28
N LEU A 102 1.71 -4.18 -13.08
CA LEU A 102 2.43 -3.67 -11.92
C LEU A 102 3.85 -4.23 -11.79
N LYS A 103 4.22 -5.23 -12.60
CA LYS A 103 5.53 -5.93 -12.52
C LYS A 103 6.74 -4.99 -12.55
N SER A 104 6.67 -3.93 -13.36
CA SER A 104 7.72 -2.90 -13.47
C SER A 104 7.65 -1.81 -12.39
N GLY A 105 6.81 -2.02 -11.38
CA GLY A 105 6.57 -1.13 -10.26
C GLY A 105 5.43 -0.13 -10.47
N TYR A 106 4.90 0.37 -9.37
CA TYR A 106 3.68 1.19 -9.32
C TYR A 106 3.81 2.34 -8.30
N ASN A 107 3.07 3.42 -8.52
CA ASN A 107 2.82 4.42 -7.48
C ASN A 107 1.60 4.00 -6.67
N ALA A 108 1.52 4.42 -5.41
CA ALA A 108 0.42 4.11 -4.52
C ALA A 108 -0.11 5.39 -3.87
N MET A 109 -1.43 5.48 -3.72
CA MET A 109 -2.10 6.60 -3.07
C MET A 109 -3.18 6.09 -2.11
N GLY A 110 -2.99 6.36 -0.83
CA GLY A 110 -3.89 5.92 0.24
C GLY A 110 -4.65 7.08 0.86
N PHE A 111 -5.96 6.92 1.02
CA PHE A 111 -6.84 7.92 1.63
C PHE A 111 -7.20 7.51 3.05
N SER A 112 -7.04 8.43 4.02
CA SER A 112 -7.29 8.15 5.43
C SER A 112 -6.58 6.85 5.86
N GLN A 113 -7.28 5.87 6.43
CA GLN A 113 -6.66 4.62 6.87
C GLN A 113 -5.90 3.84 5.77
N GLY A 114 -6.31 4.00 4.50
CA GLY A 114 -5.61 3.39 3.36
C GLY A 114 -4.16 3.86 3.22
N GLY A 115 -3.80 5.00 3.80
CA GLY A 115 -2.42 5.51 3.84
C GLY A 115 -1.47 4.60 4.64
N GLN A 116 -1.80 4.28 5.88
CA GLN A 116 -0.98 3.37 6.69
C GLN A 116 -1.09 1.92 6.21
N PHE A 117 -2.18 1.55 5.53
CA PHE A 117 -2.31 0.20 4.96
C PHE A 117 -1.37 0.01 3.75
N LEU A 118 -1.29 1.00 2.86
CA LEU A 118 -0.30 0.97 1.77
C LEU A 118 1.15 1.07 2.29
N ARG A 119 1.39 1.79 3.40
CA ARG A 119 2.69 1.72 4.07
C ARG A 119 3.01 0.29 4.53
N ALA A 120 2.04 -0.42 5.10
CA ALA A 120 2.22 -1.82 5.49
C ALA A 120 2.51 -2.73 4.28
N VAL A 121 1.86 -2.50 3.14
CA VAL A 121 2.18 -3.19 1.87
C VAL A 121 3.64 -2.95 1.48
N ALA A 122 4.10 -1.70 1.50
CA ALA A 122 5.49 -1.36 1.18
C ALA A 122 6.50 -2.06 2.10
N GLN A 123 6.18 -2.20 3.40
CA GLN A 123 7.03 -2.87 4.37
C GLN A 123 7.02 -4.41 4.25
N ARG A 124 5.89 -5.00 3.86
CA ARG A 124 5.67 -6.46 3.95
C ARG A 124 5.78 -7.20 2.63
N CYS A 125 5.47 -6.58 1.50
CA CYS A 125 5.56 -7.21 0.18
C CYS A 125 6.25 -6.27 -0.83
N PRO A 126 7.60 -6.29 -0.89
CA PRO A 126 8.38 -5.37 -1.73
C PRO A 126 8.32 -5.68 -3.23
N SER A 127 7.58 -6.71 -3.65
CA SER A 127 7.43 -7.13 -5.05
C SER A 127 5.94 -7.32 -5.40
N PRO A 128 5.41 -6.64 -6.44
CA PRO A 128 6.09 -5.66 -7.29
C PRO A 128 6.54 -4.40 -6.52
N PRO A 129 7.55 -3.65 -7.02
CA PRO A 129 8.11 -2.54 -6.26
C PRO A 129 7.17 -1.32 -6.25
N MET A 130 6.77 -0.89 -5.05
CA MET A 130 6.14 0.41 -4.86
C MET A 130 7.20 1.52 -5.04
N LYS A 131 6.99 2.42 -6.00
CA LYS A 131 7.91 3.51 -6.36
C LYS A 131 7.69 4.76 -5.50
N THR A 132 6.41 5.15 -5.35
CA THR A 132 6.02 6.34 -4.58
C THR A 132 4.80 5.99 -3.74
N LEU A 133 4.80 6.42 -2.47
CA LEU A 133 3.63 6.37 -1.60
C LEU A 133 3.12 7.80 -1.33
N ILE A 134 1.87 8.06 -1.68
CA ILE A 134 1.17 9.30 -1.39
C ILE A 134 0.12 9.00 -0.30
N SER A 135 0.30 9.56 0.89
CA SER A 135 -0.66 9.39 1.99
C SER A 135 -1.51 10.65 2.16
N ILE A 136 -2.80 10.55 1.83
CA ILE A 136 -3.76 11.65 1.95
C ILE A 136 -4.49 11.53 3.28
N GLY A 137 -3.97 12.23 4.30
CA GLY A 137 -4.57 12.24 5.66
C GLY A 137 -4.47 10.91 6.41
N GLY A 138 -3.47 10.08 6.10
CA GLY A 138 -3.28 8.79 6.77
C GLY A 138 -2.76 8.94 8.20
N GLN A 139 -3.21 8.04 9.08
CA GLN A 139 -2.93 8.08 10.52
C GLN A 139 -1.71 7.20 10.82
N GLN A 140 -0.53 7.68 10.42
CA GLN A 140 0.70 6.88 10.46
C GLN A 140 1.15 6.51 11.88
N GLN A 141 0.75 7.29 12.89
CA GLN A 141 0.96 7.04 14.32
C GLN A 141 -0.33 6.60 15.04
N GLY A 142 -1.34 6.16 14.29
CA GLY A 142 -2.63 5.78 14.84
C GLY A 142 -3.46 6.98 15.27
N VAL A 143 -4.48 6.70 16.09
CA VAL A 143 -5.38 7.72 16.64
C VAL A 143 -5.64 7.47 18.12
N TYR A 144 -5.84 8.56 18.85
CA TYR A 144 -6.32 8.54 20.24
C TYR A 144 -7.50 9.50 20.41
N GLY A 145 -8.61 9.10 19.80
CA GLY A 145 -9.84 9.88 19.79
C GLY A 145 -10.50 9.87 18.42
N LEU A 146 -11.83 9.84 18.42
CA LEU A 146 -12.65 10.02 17.24
C LEU A 146 -13.30 11.41 17.33
N PRO A 147 -12.71 12.46 16.75
CA PRO A 147 -13.35 13.76 16.72
C PRO A 147 -14.59 13.66 15.83
N ARG A 148 -15.77 13.92 16.41
CA ARG A 148 -17.07 14.06 15.73
C ARG A 148 -17.19 13.18 14.49
N CYS A 149 -17.50 11.89 14.66
CA CYS A 149 -17.83 11.01 13.55
C CYS A 149 -18.83 11.71 12.61
N PRO A 150 -18.48 11.95 11.34
CA PRO A 150 -19.40 12.62 10.41
C PRO A 150 -20.62 11.71 10.22
N GLY A 151 -21.78 12.22 10.61
CA GLY A 151 -22.99 11.44 10.80
C GLY A 151 -23.27 11.22 12.28
N GLU A 152 -23.72 12.28 12.97
CA GLU A 152 -24.16 12.34 14.37
C GLU A 152 -25.33 11.36 14.71
N SER A 153 -25.59 10.36 13.88
CA SER A 153 -26.68 9.38 13.97
C SER A 153 -26.24 7.94 13.63
N SER A 154 -24.95 7.67 13.39
CA SER A 154 -24.47 6.32 13.06
C SER A 154 -24.27 5.47 14.31
N VAL A 155 -25.18 4.53 14.57
CA VAL A 155 -25.09 3.49 15.62
C VAL A 155 -23.73 2.78 15.60
N ILE A 156 -23.16 2.58 14.39
CA ILE A 156 -21.84 1.94 14.21
C ILE A 156 -20.73 2.80 14.80
N CYS A 157 -20.72 4.11 14.54
CA CYS A 157 -19.68 5.00 15.05
C CYS A 157 -19.68 5.10 16.57
N ASP A 158 -20.86 5.19 17.19
CA ASP A 158 -20.99 5.21 18.64
C ASP A 158 -20.58 3.88 19.28
N TRP A 159 -20.91 2.76 18.63
CA TRP A 159 -20.48 1.44 19.07
C TRP A 159 -18.95 1.31 19.02
N ILE A 160 -18.32 1.74 17.92
CA ILE A 160 -16.85 1.74 17.76
C ILE A 160 -16.22 2.57 18.87
N ARG A 161 -16.69 3.80 19.10
CA ARG A 161 -16.17 4.67 20.16
C ARG A 161 -16.25 4.01 21.54
N LYS A 162 -17.38 3.40 21.89
CA LYS A 162 -17.55 2.69 23.17
C LYS A 162 -16.58 1.50 23.30
N LYS A 163 -16.39 0.73 22.22
CA LYS A 163 -15.48 -0.41 22.21
C LYS A 163 -14.02 0.01 22.32
N LEU A 164 -13.60 1.06 21.62
CA LEU A 164 -12.24 1.57 21.70
C LEU A 164 -11.90 2.06 23.12
N ASN A 165 -12.80 2.80 23.76
CA ASN A 165 -12.58 3.34 25.10
C ASN A 165 -12.55 2.27 26.22
N SER A 166 -13.18 1.11 26.01
CA SER A 166 -13.34 0.09 27.09
C SER A 166 -12.56 -1.21 26.85
N GLY A 167 -12.11 -1.47 25.62
CA GLY A 167 -11.52 -2.76 25.28
C GLY A 167 -10.83 -2.84 23.93
N ALA A 168 -10.25 -1.75 23.42
CA ALA A 168 -9.52 -1.73 22.15
C ALA A 168 -8.51 -2.87 22.04
N TYR A 169 -7.81 -3.18 23.12
CA TYR A 169 -6.69 -4.15 23.16
C TYR A 169 -7.10 -5.58 23.53
N THR A 170 -8.39 -5.90 23.54
CA THR A 170 -8.85 -7.29 23.68
C THR A 170 -8.67 -8.05 22.36
N ASP A 171 -8.30 -9.34 22.42
CA ASP A 171 -8.04 -10.15 21.22
C ASP A 171 -9.22 -10.17 20.24
N VAL A 172 -10.46 -10.21 20.76
CA VAL A 172 -11.67 -10.21 19.93
C VAL A 172 -11.82 -8.88 19.19
N VAL A 173 -11.66 -7.75 19.89
CA VAL A 173 -11.81 -6.42 19.27
C VAL A 173 -10.67 -6.16 18.29
N GLN A 174 -9.43 -6.51 18.65
CA GLN A 174 -8.29 -6.39 17.75
C GLN A 174 -8.51 -7.18 16.44
N LYS A 175 -9.08 -8.39 16.48
CA LYS A 175 -9.28 -9.23 15.28
C LYS A 175 -10.47 -8.83 14.40
N HIS A 176 -11.47 -8.13 14.94
CA HIS A 176 -12.74 -7.86 14.24
C HIS A 176 -13.04 -6.37 14.08
N LEU A 177 -12.15 -5.47 14.52
CA LEU A 177 -12.34 -4.03 14.38
C LEU A 177 -11.07 -3.37 13.88
N VAL A 178 -11.12 -2.90 12.63
CA VAL A 178 -10.03 -2.22 11.94
C VAL A 178 -9.50 -1.04 12.75
N GLN A 179 -10.41 -0.22 13.29
CA GLN A 179 -10.04 0.99 14.04
C GLN A 179 -9.28 0.67 15.33
N ALA A 180 -9.50 -0.50 15.92
CA ALA A 180 -8.77 -0.92 17.11
C ALA A 180 -7.32 -1.29 16.79
N GLN A 181 -7.05 -1.80 15.60
CA GLN A 181 -5.71 -2.24 15.20
C GLN A 181 -4.71 -1.08 15.04
N TYR A 182 -5.22 0.15 14.87
CA TYR A 182 -4.43 1.40 14.89
C TYR A 182 -4.87 2.39 15.98
N TRP A 183 -5.59 1.91 16.99
CA TRP A 183 -5.81 2.67 18.22
C TRP A 183 -4.51 2.72 19.01
N HIS A 184 -4.02 3.93 19.27
CA HIS A 184 -2.77 4.18 19.97
C HIS A 184 -3.09 4.97 21.22
N ASP A 185 -3.11 4.31 22.38
CA ASP A 185 -3.35 4.95 23.68
C ASP A 185 -2.03 5.46 24.27
N PRO A 186 -1.74 6.78 24.20
CA PRO A 186 -0.50 7.33 24.74
C PRO A 186 -0.47 7.30 26.27
N LEU A 187 -1.62 7.12 26.94
CA LEU A 187 -1.69 7.01 28.40
C LEU A 187 -1.34 5.60 28.90
N ASN A 188 -1.41 4.60 28.03
CA ASN A 188 -1.07 3.21 28.33
C ASN A 188 -0.30 2.56 27.17
N ASP A 189 0.84 3.17 26.84
CA ASP A 189 1.69 2.80 25.70
C ASP A 189 2.20 1.35 25.78
N ASP A 190 2.52 0.85 26.98
CA ASP A 190 2.94 -0.56 27.17
C ASP A 190 1.83 -1.55 26.76
N LEU A 191 0.58 -1.24 27.09
CA LEU A 191 -0.57 -2.06 26.68
C LEU A 191 -0.75 -2.03 25.17
N TYR A 192 -0.62 -0.84 24.56
CA TYR A 192 -0.63 -0.66 23.11
C TYR A 192 0.44 -1.50 22.41
N LYS A 193 1.71 -1.35 22.81
CA LYS A 193 2.86 -2.06 22.22
C LYS A 193 2.73 -3.57 22.32
N LYS A 194 2.14 -4.05 23.42
CA LYS A 194 1.96 -5.48 23.67
C LYS A 194 0.79 -6.10 22.89
N HIS A 195 -0.29 -5.34 22.67
CA HIS A 195 -1.56 -5.91 22.18
C HIS A 195 -2.01 -5.41 20.81
N SER A 196 -1.47 -4.31 20.27
CA SER A 196 -1.80 -3.85 18.92
C SER A 196 -1.37 -4.90 17.90
N LEU A 197 -2.34 -5.42 17.12
CA LEU A 197 -2.09 -6.46 16.13
C LEU A 197 -1.48 -5.95 14.83
N PHE A 198 -1.53 -4.64 14.58
CA PHE A 198 -1.11 -4.02 13.32
C PHE A 198 -0.15 -2.86 13.52
N LEU A 199 -0.58 -1.77 14.16
CA LEU A 199 0.19 -0.52 14.17
C LEU A 199 1.53 -0.66 14.89
N ALA A 200 1.56 -1.30 16.06
CA ALA A 200 2.81 -1.55 16.78
C ALA A 200 3.78 -2.44 16.02
N ASP A 201 3.28 -3.33 15.14
CA ASP A 201 4.12 -4.17 14.28
C ASP A 201 4.78 -3.33 13.17
N ILE A 202 3.98 -2.61 12.39
CA ILE A 202 4.49 -1.80 11.27
C ILE A 202 5.28 -0.56 11.73
N ASN A 203 5.22 -0.21 13.01
CA ASN A 203 6.02 0.85 13.62
C ASN A 203 7.26 0.31 14.37
N GLN A 204 7.50 -1.00 14.36
CA GLN A 204 8.63 -1.62 15.06
C GLN A 204 8.60 -1.41 16.59
N GLU A 205 7.42 -1.29 17.20
CA GLU A 205 7.26 -0.94 18.62
C GLU A 205 7.02 -2.15 19.54
N ARG A 206 6.85 -3.33 18.95
CA ARG A 206 6.75 -4.57 19.72
C ARG A 206 8.10 -4.89 20.36
N VAL A 207 8.13 -4.92 21.69
CA VAL A 207 9.29 -5.39 22.46
C VAL A 207 9.65 -6.80 21.99
N SER A 208 10.79 -6.95 21.35
CA SER A 208 11.22 -8.24 20.88
C SER A 208 11.60 -9.10 22.10
N LYS A 209 11.46 -10.43 22.02
CA LYS A 209 11.95 -11.31 23.10
C LYS A 209 13.45 -11.09 23.40
N ARG A 210 14.23 -10.50 22.47
CA ARG A 210 15.65 -10.20 22.65
C ARG A 210 15.91 -9.04 23.63
N ASP A 211 14.96 -8.13 23.80
CA ASP A 211 15.13 -6.94 24.64
C ASP A 211 14.81 -7.21 26.12
N ARG A 212 14.37 -8.42 26.46
CA ARG A 212 14.15 -8.83 27.87
C ARG A 212 15.43 -9.27 28.58
N ASP A 213 16.49 -9.61 27.84
CA ASP A 213 17.73 -10.16 28.40
C ASP A 213 18.94 -9.23 28.27
N THR A 214 18.77 -7.98 27.81
CA THR A 214 19.86 -6.99 27.76
C THR A 214 19.44 -5.69 28.43
N PRO A 215 19.99 -5.36 29.62
CA PRO A 215 19.83 -4.04 30.17
C PRO A 215 20.73 -3.06 29.41
N GLY A 216 20.11 -2.09 28.74
CA GLY A 216 20.72 -0.84 28.32
C GLY A 216 21.39 -0.84 26.94
N GLU A 217 20.76 -0.16 25.99
CA GLU A 217 21.29 1.08 25.37
C GLU A 217 20.35 1.56 24.27
N CYS A 218 19.76 2.74 24.46
CA CYS A 218 19.16 3.50 23.36
C CYS A 218 20.29 4.05 22.49
N SER A 219 20.41 3.55 21.27
CA SER A 219 21.23 4.20 20.25
C SER A 219 20.32 5.06 19.38
N LEU A 220 20.58 6.38 19.38
CA LEU A 220 19.99 7.40 18.50
C LEU A 220 20.28 7.12 17.02
#